data_AF-A0A4P7BD37-F1
#
_entry.id   AF-A0A4P7BD37-F1
#
_cell.length_a   1.000
_cell.length_b   1.000
_cell.length_c   1.000
_cell.angle_alpha   90.00
_cell.angle_beta   90.00
_cell.angle_gamma   90.00
#
_symmetry.space_group_name_H-M   'P 1'
#
loop_
_entity.id
_entity.type
_entity.pdbx_description
1 polymer ?
#
loop_
_entity_poly.entity_id
_entity_poly.type
_entity_poly.pdbx_seq_one_letter_code
_entity_poly.pdbx_strand_id
1 'polypeptide(L)'
;MSSYAPIAGPVALLEPEPFIHAFIEDHEAWSLFAWRAFERDRSTGLTAAEVAYRVLLSKYCPPELEARPVALSAEPVHTAREQVVAVEYVDDTCLVMTRGASTGEDCAYVLQRASGRWFLTCVLCVRDDGKYESL
;
A
#
# COMPACT_ATOMS: atom_id res chain seq x y z
N MET A 1 -7.39 23.23 -5.22
CA MET A 1 -7.49 21.77 -5.40
C MET A 1 -6.27 21.17 -4.72
N SER A 2 -6.42 20.48 -3.59
CA SER A 2 -5.29 19.72 -3.03
C SER A 2 -5.09 18.49 -3.90
N SER A 3 -3.99 18.44 -4.65
CA SER A 3 -3.54 17.23 -5.32
C SER A 3 -2.95 16.27 -4.28
N TYR A 4 -3.28 14.99 -4.39
CA TYR A 4 -2.48 13.96 -3.73
C TYR A 4 -1.07 14.00 -4.31
N ALA A 5 -0.07 14.06 -3.43
CA ALA A 5 1.32 13.89 -3.77
C ALA A 5 1.88 12.87 -2.76
N PRO A 6 2.33 11.68 -3.21
CA PRO A 6 3.01 10.75 -2.31
C PRO A 6 4.25 11.43 -1.73
N ILE A 7 4.68 10.99 -0.55
CA ILE A 7 5.87 11.54 0.11
C ILE A 7 7.06 11.42 -0.85
N ALA A 8 7.76 12.53 -1.06
CA ALA A 8 8.90 12.57 -1.96
C ALA A 8 10.08 11.78 -1.36
N GLY A 9 10.52 10.71 -2.02
CA GLY A 9 11.68 9.93 -1.61
C GLY A 9 11.99 8.77 -2.55
N PRO A 10 13.27 8.43 -2.79
CA PRO A 10 13.67 7.34 -3.66
C PRO A 10 13.44 5.99 -2.97
N VAL A 11 12.25 5.41 -3.12
CA VAL A 11 11.93 4.05 -2.62
C VAL A 11 12.75 2.96 -3.32
N ALA A 12 13.34 3.27 -4.48
CA ALA A 12 14.13 2.34 -5.28
C ALA A 12 15.40 1.82 -4.58
N LEU A 13 15.87 2.51 -3.53
CA LEU A 13 17.07 2.14 -2.77
C LEU A 13 16.75 1.60 -1.37
N LEU A 14 15.47 1.51 -1.01
CA LEU A 14 15.07 1.03 0.31
C LEU A 14 15.13 -0.50 0.35
N GLU A 15 15.65 -1.03 1.45
CA GLU A 15 15.50 -2.43 1.81
C GLU A 15 14.04 -2.73 2.22
N PRO A 16 13.61 -4.01 2.25
CA PRO A 16 12.22 -4.41 2.43
C PRO A 16 11.44 -3.76 3.57
N GLU A 17 11.99 -3.72 4.79
CA GLU A 17 11.28 -3.15 5.93
C GLU A 17 11.05 -1.63 5.81
N PRO A 18 12.09 -0.81 5.55
CA PRO A 18 11.89 0.61 5.24
C PRO A 18 10.99 0.86 4.02
N PHE A 19 11.05 -0.01 3.02
CA PHE A 19 10.20 0.06 1.83
C PHE A 19 8.72 -0.11 2.19
N ILE A 20 8.38 -1.09 3.04
CA ILE A 20 7.01 -1.32 3.50
C ILE A 20 6.50 -0.22 4.40
N HIS A 21 7.33 0.33 5.29
CA HIS A 21 6.95 1.50 6.07
C HIS A 21 6.59 2.69 5.17
N ALA A 22 7.41 2.98 4.16
CA ALA A 22 7.11 4.04 3.20
C ALA A 22 5.82 3.78 2.41
N PHE A 23 5.58 2.52 2.00
CA PHE A 23 4.33 2.14 1.34
C PHE A 23 3.10 2.38 2.24
N ILE A 24 3.15 1.95 3.50
CA ILE A 24 2.04 2.09 4.45
C ILE A 24 1.72 3.57 4.69
N GLU A 25 2.74 4.42 4.88
CA GLU A 25 2.57 5.86 5.06
C GLU A 25 1.91 6.53 3.85
N ASP A 26 2.39 6.23 2.64
CA ASP A 26 1.81 6.77 1.42
C ASP A 26 0.39 6.23 1.17
N HIS A 27 0.14 4.95 1.47
CA HIS A 27 -1.17 4.34 1.35
C HIS A 27 -2.18 4.95 2.33
N GLU A 28 -1.78 5.22 3.58
CA GLU A 28 -2.60 5.95 4.56
C GLU A 28 -2.95 7.35 4.04
N ALA A 29 -1.96 8.10 3.54
CA ALA A 29 -2.16 9.42 2.95
C ALA A 29 -3.12 9.39 1.74
N TRP A 30 -2.97 8.39 0.88
CA TRP A 30 -3.87 8.16 -0.25
C TRP A 30 -5.30 7.86 0.22
N SER A 31 -5.47 6.98 1.19
CA SER A 31 -6.78 6.59 1.72
C SER A 31 -7.53 7.79 2.30
N LEU A 32 -6.85 8.62 3.10
CA LEU A 32 -7.41 9.86 3.66
C LEU A 32 -7.77 10.87 2.57
N PHE A 33 -6.95 11.01 1.54
CA PHE A 33 -7.24 11.86 0.38
C PHE A 33 -8.48 11.36 -0.37
N ALA A 34 -8.51 10.06 -0.68
CA ALA A 34 -9.56 9.42 -1.47
C ALA A 34 -10.93 9.56 -0.79
N TRP A 35 -11.00 9.29 0.52
CA TRP A 35 -12.22 9.48 1.30
C TRP A 35 -12.72 10.92 1.26
N ARG A 36 -11.84 11.90 1.54
CA ARG A 36 -12.20 13.34 1.51
C ARG A 36 -12.64 13.81 0.14
N ALA A 37 -12.04 13.29 -0.94
CA ALA A 37 -12.45 13.62 -2.30
C ALA A 37 -13.85 13.07 -2.58
N PHE A 38 -14.10 11.81 -2.20
CA PHE A 38 -15.39 11.14 -2.35
C PHE A 38 -16.52 11.80 -1.55
N GLU A 39 -16.25 12.23 -0.31
CA GLU A 39 -17.22 12.95 0.52
C GLU A 39 -17.63 14.31 -0.08
N ARG A 40 -16.69 14.99 -0.73
CA ARG A 40 -16.95 16.28 -1.38
C ARG A 40 -17.79 16.12 -2.64
N ASP A 41 -17.48 15.11 -3.44
CA ASP A 41 -18.21 14.77 -4.67
C ASP A 41 -17.96 13.29 -4.98
N ARG A 42 -19.02 12.48 -4.95
CA ARG A 42 -18.90 11.03 -5.14
C ARG A 42 -18.41 10.66 -6.53
N SER A 43 -18.81 11.41 -7.55
CA SER A 43 -18.49 11.11 -8.94
C SER A 43 -17.04 11.49 -9.25
N THR A 44 -16.69 12.77 -9.05
CA THR A 44 -15.33 13.24 -9.35
C THR A 44 -14.31 12.77 -8.32
N GLY A 45 -14.74 12.52 -7.07
CA GLY A 45 -13.91 12.00 -6.00
C GLY A 45 -13.45 10.56 -6.22
N LEU A 46 -14.31 9.69 -6.77
CA LEU A 46 -13.90 8.32 -7.13
C LEU A 46 -12.82 8.35 -8.23
N THR A 47 -13.03 9.14 -9.29
CA THR A 47 -12.01 9.32 -10.34
C THR A 47 -10.70 9.87 -9.77
N ALA A 48 -10.77 10.85 -8.87
CA ALA A 48 -9.57 11.39 -8.23
C ALA A 48 -8.85 10.34 -7.38
N ALA A 49 -9.58 9.49 -6.66
CA ALA A 49 -9.03 8.40 -5.86
C ALA A 49 -8.31 7.36 -6.74
N GLU A 50 -8.93 6.95 -7.86
CA GLU A 50 -8.35 6.02 -8.83
C GLU A 50 -7.07 6.56 -9.47
N VAL A 51 -7.07 7.84 -9.88
CA VAL A 51 -5.88 8.50 -10.44
C VAL A 51 -4.75 8.54 -9.41
N ALA A 52 -5.07 8.93 -8.17
CA ALA A 52 -4.09 8.97 -7.08
C ALA A 52 -3.56 7.57 -6.72
N TYR A 53 -4.41 6.54 -6.79
CA TYR A 53 -4.01 5.15 -6.54
C TYR A 53 -3.01 4.66 -7.59
N ARG A 54 -3.23 4.99 -8.87
CA ARG A 54 -2.26 4.66 -9.95
C ARG A 54 -0.89 5.31 -9.73
N VAL A 55 -0.86 6.54 -9.20
CA VAL A 55 0.40 7.20 -8.83
C VAL A 55 1.09 6.45 -7.69
N LEU A 56 0.35 6.01 -6.67
CA LEU A 56 0.88 5.17 -5.61
C LEU A 56 1.46 3.85 -6.17
N LEU A 57 0.68 3.13 -6.98
CA LEU A 57 1.12 1.87 -7.58
C LEU A 57 2.36 2.04 -8.45
N SER A 58 2.46 3.10 -9.26
CA SER A 58 3.68 3.34 -10.08
C SER A 58 4.95 3.55 -9.26
N LYS A 59 4.83 3.92 -7.98
CA LYS A 59 5.98 4.13 -7.09
C LYS A 59 6.49 2.82 -6.51
N TYR A 60 5.58 1.92 -6.15
CA TYR A 60 5.85 0.70 -5.37
C TYR A 60 5.77 -0.60 -6.15
N CYS A 61 4.98 -0.67 -7.21
CA CYS A 61 4.65 -1.90 -7.92
C CYS A 61 5.39 -2.00 -9.27
N PRO A 62 5.52 -3.21 -9.85
CA PRO A 62 5.99 -3.37 -11.21
C PRO A 62 5.07 -2.64 -12.21
N PRO A 63 5.61 -2.11 -13.32
CA PRO A 63 4.81 -1.39 -14.30
C PRO A 63 3.77 -2.26 -15.02
N GLU A 64 3.94 -3.58 -15.01
CA GLU A 64 3.01 -4.55 -15.58
C GLU A 64 1.88 -4.95 -14.62
N LEU A 65 1.90 -4.49 -13.36
CA LEU A 65 0.86 -4.84 -12.39
C LEU A 65 -0.48 -4.17 -12.77
N GLU A 66 -1.50 -5.00 -12.98
CA GLU A 66 -2.87 -4.52 -13.16
C GLU A 66 -3.45 -4.08 -11.81
N ALA A 67 -3.80 -2.79 -11.70
CA ALA A 67 -4.43 -2.25 -10.52
C ALA A 67 -5.81 -2.89 -10.28
N ARG A 68 -6.05 -3.45 -9.09
CA ARG A 68 -7.41 -3.83 -8.69
C ARG A 68 -8.31 -2.61 -8.49
N PRO A 69 -9.65 -2.77 -8.58
CA PRO A 69 -10.59 -1.71 -8.28
C PRO A 69 -10.39 -1.13 -6.87
N VAL A 70 -10.51 0.19 -6.75
CA VAL A 70 -10.34 0.89 -5.48
C VAL A 70 -11.52 0.59 -4.55
N ALA A 71 -11.23 0.06 -3.37
CA ALA A 71 -12.17 0.00 -2.25
C ALA A 71 -11.94 1.22 -1.34
N LEU A 72 -12.95 2.07 -1.17
CA LEU A 72 -12.88 3.25 -0.30
C LEU A 72 -13.42 2.93 1.08
N SER A 73 -12.73 3.41 2.11
CA SER A 73 -13.17 3.35 3.51
C SER A 73 -12.97 4.71 4.18
N ALA A 74 -13.78 4.98 5.20
CA ALA A 74 -13.67 6.21 6.01
C ALA A 74 -12.43 6.20 6.91
N GLU A 75 -12.03 5.02 7.36
CA GLU A 75 -10.83 4.80 8.14
C GLU A 75 -9.81 4.04 7.29
N PRO A 76 -8.54 4.49 7.23
CA PRO A 76 -7.49 3.74 6.56
C PRO A 76 -7.32 2.36 7.18
N VAL A 77 -7.36 1.32 6.36
CA VAL A 77 -7.07 -0.06 6.79
C VAL A 77 -5.63 -0.18 7.24
N HIS A 78 -4.73 0.45 6.48
CA HIS A 78 -3.31 0.49 6.77
C HIS A 78 -2.93 1.84 7.34
N THR A 79 -2.16 1.83 8.43
CA THR A 79 -1.73 3.06 9.11
C THR A 79 -0.26 2.96 9.48
N ALA A 80 0.43 4.10 9.58
CA ALA A 80 1.83 4.18 10.01
C ALA A 80 2.12 3.60 11.40
N ARG A 81 1.07 3.19 12.14
CA ARG A 81 1.19 2.50 13.44
C ARG A 81 1.39 1.00 13.30
N GLU A 82 1.28 0.45 12.08
CA GLU A 82 1.62 -0.95 11.81
C GLU A 82 3.08 -1.23 12.16
N GLN A 83 3.29 -2.38 12.81
CA GLN A 83 4.61 -2.82 13.22
C GLN A 83 5.03 -4.00 12.37
N VAL A 84 6.25 -3.97 11.82
CA VAL A 84 6.86 -5.14 11.20
C VAL A 84 7.16 -6.16 12.29
N VAL A 85 6.61 -7.36 12.14
CA VAL A 85 6.77 -8.48 13.10
C VAL A 85 7.69 -9.58 12.57
N ALA A 86 7.90 -9.64 11.25
CA ALA A 86 8.88 -10.52 10.64
C ALA A 86 9.29 -10.03 9.25
N VAL A 87 10.51 -10.39 8.85
CA VAL A 87 11.03 -10.19 7.50
C VAL A 87 11.74 -11.49 7.09
N GLU A 88 11.26 -12.10 6.02
CA GLU A 88 11.79 -13.37 5.49
C GLU A 88 12.28 -13.18 4.07
N TYR A 89 13.49 -13.66 3.77
CA TYR A 89 14.09 -13.57 2.44
C TYR A 89 14.17 -14.96 1.83
N VAL A 90 13.76 -15.08 0.57
CA VAL A 90 13.89 -16.28 -0.26
C VAL A 90 14.33 -15.84 -1.65
N ASP A 91 15.63 -15.99 -1.92
CA ASP A 91 16.27 -15.53 -3.17
C ASP A 91 15.97 -14.05 -3.48
N ASP A 92 15.35 -13.77 -4.63
CA ASP A 92 14.92 -12.43 -5.07
C ASP A 92 13.50 -12.07 -4.55
N THR A 93 12.98 -12.79 -3.56
CA THR A 93 11.68 -12.52 -2.93
C THR A 93 11.87 -12.19 -1.46
N CYS A 94 11.07 -11.26 -0.94
CA CYS A 94 11.00 -10.98 0.48
C CYS A 94 9.54 -10.91 0.94
N LEU A 95 9.24 -11.57 2.05
CA LEU A 95 7.96 -11.47 2.75
C LEU A 95 8.15 -10.57 3.97
N VAL A 96 7.41 -9.48 4.05
CA VAL A 96 7.37 -8.62 5.24
C VAL A 96 6.01 -8.83 5.90
N MET A 97 5.99 -9.29 7.15
CA MET A 97 4.77 -9.41 7.93
C MET A 97 4.63 -8.19 8.84
N THR A 98 3.47 -7.55 8.81
CA THR A 98 3.10 -6.48 9.73
C THR A 98 1.93 -6.90 10.60
N ARG A 99 1.77 -6.18 11.71
CA ARG A 99 0.61 -6.25 12.59
C ARG A 99 0.02 -4.86 12.81
N GLY A 100 -1.29 -4.74 12.60
CA GLY A 100 -2.05 -3.54 12.91
C GLY A 100 -2.09 -3.27 14.42
N ALA A 101 -1.66 -2.08 14.85
CA ALA A 101 -1.66 -1.74 16.28
C ALA A 101 -3.07 -1.63 16.91
N SER A 102 -4.08 -1.26 16.12
CA SER A 102 -5.47 -1.11 16.57
C SER A 102 -6.33 -2.36 16.34
N THR A 103 -6.08 -3.07 15.24
CA THR A 103 -6.88 -4.23 14.84
C THR A 103 -6.30 -5.55 15.35
N GLY A 104 -4.98 -5.61 15.56
CA GLY A 104 -4.26 -6.86 15.81
C GLY A 104 -4.17 -7.79 14.59
N GLU A 105 -4.67 -7.36 13.43
CA GLU A 105 -4.66 -8.13 12.18
C GLU A 105 -3.25 -8.18 11.61
N ASP A 106 -2.88 -9.35 11.07
CA ASP A 106 -1.62 -9.56 10.38
C ASP A 106 -1.79 -9.39 8.87
N CYS A 107 -0.88 -8.64 8.27
CA CYS A 107 -0.78 -8.50 6.83
C CYS A 107 0.62 -8.92 6.36
N ALA A 108 0.67 -9.59 5.22
CA ALA A 108 1.90 -10.06 4.61
C ALA A 108 2.10 -9.37 3.26
N TYR A 109 3.23 -8.69 3.12
CA TYR A 109 3.61 -7.95 1.92
C TYR A 109 4.67 -8.76 1.18
N VAL A 110 4.37 -9.15 -0.05
CA VAL A 110 5.27 -9.89 -0.92
C VAL A 110 6.01 -8.89 -1.80
N LEU A 111 7.33 -8.85 -1.63
CA LEU A 111 8.24 -8.06 -2.42
C LEU A 111 9.03 -8.96 -3.37
N GLN A 112 9.26 -8.47 -4.59
CA GLN A 112 10.15 -9.09 -5.55
C GLN A 112 11.23 -8.11 -5.98
N ARG A 113 12.48 -8.58 -6.03
CA ARG A 113 13.61 -7.81 -6.53
C ARG A 113 13.70 -7.94 -8.04
N ALA A 114 13.71 -6.82 -8.73
CA ALA A 114 13.97 -6.76 -10.16
C ALA A 114 14.74 -5.48 -10.51
N SER A 115 15.63 -5.54 -11.48
CA SER A 115 16.41 -4.38 -11.95
C SER A 115 17.12 -3.61 -10.82
N GLY A 116 17.58 -4.33 -9.79
CA GLY A 116 18.33 -3.76 -8.66
C GLY A 116 17.49 -3.13 -7.55
N ARG A 117 16.15 -3.15 -7.63
CA ARG A 117 15.25 -2.60 -6.59
C ARG A 117 14.14 -3.56 -6.21
N TRP A 118 13.52 -3.32 -5.05
CA TRP A 118 12.32 -4.03 -4.61
C TRP A 118 11.05 -3.43 -5.23
N PHE A 119 10.09 -4.31 -5.48
CA PHE A 119 8.73 -4.01 -5.93
C PHE A 119 7.73 -4.78 -5.08
N LEU A 120 6.61 -4.15 -4.72
CA LEU A 120 5.47 -4.79 -4.08
C LEU A 120 4.61 -5.48 -5.14
N THR A 121 4.38 -6.78 -4.98
CA THR A 121 3.62 -7.60 -5.95
C THR A 121 2.32 -8.14 -5.37
N CYS A 122 2.25 -8.34 -4.05
CA CYS A 122 1.06 -8.86 -3.38
C CYS A 122 0.97 -8.36 -1.91
N VAL A 123 -0.24 -8.07 -1.42
CA VAL A 123 -0.54 -7.88 0.00
C VAL A 123 -1.62 -8.91 0.36
N LEU A 124 -1.35 -9.68 1.40
CA LEU A 124 -2.24 -10.71 1.93
C LEU A 124 -2.59 -10.34 3.36
N CYS A 125 -3.82 -9.86 3.60
CA CYS A 125 -4.29 -9.61 4.95
C CYS A 125 -5.13 -10.78 5.45
N VAL A 126 -4.81 -11.28 6.64
CA VAL A 126 -5.57 -12.31 7.32
C VAL A 126 -6.58 -11.62 8.24
N ARG A 127 -7.85 -11.82 7.95
CA ARG A 127 -8.98 -11.38 8.79
C ARG A 127 -9.73 -12.58 9.31
N ASP A 128 -10.58 -12.36 10.33
CA ASP A 128 -11.38 -13.42 10.96
C ASP A 128 -12.29 -14.17 9.97
N ASP A 129 -12.64 -13.55 8.84
CA ASP A 129 -13.48 -14.11 7.77
C ASP A 129 -12.69 -14.71 6.59
N GLY A 130 -11.36 -14.59 6.57
CA GLY A 130 -10.52 -15.25 5.57
C GLY A 130 -9.22 -14.51 5.22
N LYS A 131 -8.53 -15.01 4.18
CA LYS A 131 -7.35 -14.35 3.59
C LYS A 131 -7.79 -13.53 2.40
N TYR A 132 -7.49 -12.24 2.42
CA TYR A 132 -7.80 -11.33 1.33
C TYR A 132 -6.52 -10.95 0.62
N GLU A 133 -6.47 -11.26 -0.67
CA GLU A 133 -5.42 -10.77 -1.55
C GLU A 133 -5.80 -9.39 -2.08
N SER A 134 -4.89 -8.44 -1.94
CA SER A 134 -5.01 -7.10 -2.49
C SER A 134 -3.73 -6.70 -3.20
N LEU A 135 -3.91 -6.16 -4.40
CA LEU A 135 -3.09 -5.19 -5.13
C LEU A 135 -3.70 -4.97 -6.50
#